data_AF-A0A2V7JWG3-F1
#
_entry.id   AF-A0A2V7JWG3-F1
#
_cell.length_a   1.000
_cell.length_b   1.000
_cell.length_c   1.000
_cell.angle_alpha   90.00
_cell.angle_beta   90.00
_cell.angle_gamma   90.00
#
_symmetry.space_group_name_H-M   'P 1'
#
loop_
_entity.id
_entity.type
_entity.pdbx_description
1 polymer ?
#
loop_
_entity_poly.entity_id
_entity_poly.type
_entity_poly.pdbx_seq_one_letter_code
_entity_poly.pdbx_strand_id
1 'polypeptide(L)'
;SRWFLGGPATLRGYPGGALSGEAFWRARGEVANAFPGARLALYTDVGSAGPRDGPGFPRPLWSMGVGASFLDGLIRIDCSRALRAPVGWRVDFYADGIL
;
A
#
# COMPACT_ATOMS: atom_id res chain seq x y z
N SER A 1 -19.56 0.84 -11.64
CA SER A 1 -18.08 0.81 -11.62
C SER A 1 -17.62 0.10 -10.34
N ARG A 2 -16.44 -0.54 -10.35
CA ARG A 2 -15.85 -1.18 -9.16
C ARG A 2 -14.51 -0.54 -8.81
N TRP A 3 -14.19 -0.56 -7.53
CA TRP A 3 -12.91 -0.19 -6.94
C TRP A 3 -12.07 -1.43 -6.69
N PHE A 4 -10.76 -1.28 -6.82
CA PHE A 4 -9.78 -2.34 -6.59
C PHE A 4 -8.71 -1.84 -5.63
N LEU A 5 -8.46 -2.59 -4.57
CA LEU A 5 -7.42 -2.32 -3.58
C LEU A 5 -6.40 -3.44 -3.58
N GLY A 6 -5.16 -3.09 -3.24
CA GLY A 6 -4.00 -3.95 -3.35
C GLY A 6 -2.97 -3.37 -4.30
N GLY A 7 -1.70 -3.64 -4.01
CA GLY A 7 -0.56 -3.12 -4.75
C GLY A 7 -0.08 -1.74 -4.29
N PRO A 8 0.93 -1.19 -4.99
CA PRO A 8 1.69 0.00 -4.62
C PRO A 8 0.86 1.23 -4.22
N ALA A 9 -0.14 1.54 -5.06
CA ALA A 9 -0.86 2.80 -5.03
C ALA A 9 -1.95 2.83 -3.95
N THR A 10 -2.45 1.67 -3.53
CA THR A 10 -3.64 1.57 -2.68
C THR A 10 -3.34 0.92 -1.33
N LEU A 11 -2.86 -0.32 -1.34
CA LEU A 11 -2.65 -1.16 -0.15
C LEU A 11 -1.42 -2.04 -0.38
N ARG A 12 -0.25 -1.54 0.05
CA ARG A 12 1.04 -2.22 -0.12
C ARG A 12 1.08 -3.54 0.65
N GLY A 13 1.96 -4.46 0.26
CA GLY A 13 2.04 -5.80 0.88
C GLY A 13 1.02 -6.83 0.38
N TYR A 14 0.04 -6.41 -0.42
CA TYR A 14 -0.93 -7.29 -1.08
C TYR A 14 -0.82 -7.15 -2.61
N PRO A 15 -1.14 -8.20 -3.39
CA PRO A 15 -1.18 -8.09 -4.85
C PRO A 15 -2.25 -7.09 -5.33
N GLY A 16 -2.07 -6.55 -6.53
CA GLY A 16 -3.07 -5.68 -7.17
C GLY A 16 -4.44 -6.35 -7.23
N GLY A 17 -5.49 -5.65 -6.80
CA GLY A 17 -6.86 -6.18 -6.80
C GLY A 17 -7.16 -7.24 -5.73
N ALA A 18 -6.33 -7.34 -4.69
CA ALA A 18 -6.57 -8.21 -3.53
C ALA A 18 -7.95 -8.01 -2.87
N LEU A 19 -8.52 -6.80 -2.95
CA LEU A 19 -9.92 -6.54 -2.62
C LEU A 19 -10.59 -5.82 -3.78
N SER A 20 -11.89 -6.06 -3.96
CA SER A 20 -12.71 -5.30 -4.89
C SER A 20 -14.12 -5.05 -4.36
N GLY A 21 -14.76 -3.97 -4.79
CA GLY A 21 -16.08 -3.59 -4.31
C GLY A 21 -16.68 -2.39 -5.03
N GLU A 22 -17.93 -2.05 -4.73
CA GLU A 22 -18.65 -0.88 -5.28
C GLU A 22 -18.39 0.40 -4.46
N ALA A 23 -17.97 0.20 -3.22
CA ALA A 23 -17.46 1.22 -2.32
C ALA A 23 -16.13 0.73 -1.72
N PHE A 24 -15.30 1.67 -1.25
CA PHE A 24 -14.05 1.37 -0.56
C PHE A 24 -13.70 2.45 0.46
N TRP A 25 -12.83 2.09 1.41
CA TRP A 25 -12.09 3.06 2.21
C TRP A 25 -10.64 2.59 2.37
N ARG A 26 -9.75 3.54 2.61
CA ARG A 26 -8.35 3.27 2.91
C ARG A 26 -7.78 4.31 3.86
N ALA A 27 -6.78 3.91 4.63
CA ALA A 27 -5.97 4.81 5.45
C ALA A 27 -4.50 4.43 5.30
N ARG A 28 -3.64 5.46 5.27
CA ARG A 28 -2.18 5.31 5.19
C ARG A 28 -1.55 6.22 6.23
N GLY A 29 -0.68 5.66 7.07
CA GLY A 29 0.22 6.39 7.94
C GLY A 29 1.64 6.23 7.45
N GLU A 30 2.40 7.32 7.34
CA GLU A 30 3.81 7.29 6.94
C GLU A 30 4.61 8.27 7.80
N VAL A 31 5.75 7.81 8.30
CA VAL A 31 6.73 8.62 9.04
C VAL A 31 8.07 8.43 8.36
N ALA A 32 8.72 9.52 7.98
CA ALA A 32 9.98 9.48 7.25
C ALA A 32 11.02 10.41 7.86
N ASN A 33 12.28 10.07 7.65
CA ASN A 33 13.39 10.96 7.93
C ASN A 33 13.41 12.16 6.95
N ALA A 34 14.27 13.14 7.25
CA ALA A 34 14.49 14.34 6.43
C ALA A 34 15.91 14.39 5.80
N PHE A 35 16.62 13.26 5.73
CA PHE A 35 17.99 13.26 5.21
C PHE A 35 18.03 13.50 3.69
N PRO A 36 18.91 14.38 3.17
CA PRO A 36 18.96 14.70 1.74
C PRO A 36 19.41 13.54 0.83
N GLY A 37 20.28 12.66 1.33
CA GLY A 37 20.85 11.57 0.50
C GLY A 37 19.95 10.35 0.32
N ALA A 38 19.03 10.11 1.26
CA ALA A 38 18.07 9.02 1.20
C ALA A 38 16.89 9.27 2.14
N ARG A 39 15.67 9.15 1.62
CA ARG A 39 14.44 9.21 2.41
C ARG A 39 14.00 7.81 2.80
N LEU A 40 14.16 7.48 4.07
CA LEU A 40 13.67 6.26 4.71
C LEU A 40 12.33 6.55 5.38
N ALA A 41 11.33 5.72 5.10
CA ALA A 41 9.98 5.82 5.63
C ALA A 41 9.53 4.52 6.28
N LEU A 42 8.86 4.62 7.42
CA LEU A 42 8.02 3.57 7.99
C LEU A 42 6.58 3.88 7.63
N TYR A 43 5.84 2.87 7.19
CA TYR A 43 4.43 3.06 6.84
C TYR A 43 3.54 1.91 7.30
N THR A 44 2.25 2.22 7.36
CA THR A 44 1.16 1.27 7.56
C THR A 44 0.03 1.60 6.60
N ASP A 45 -0.52 0.59 5.95
CA ASP A 45 -1.65 0.72 5.03
C ASP A 45 -2.81 -0.19 5.50
N VAL A 46 -4.01 0.34 5.57
CA VAL A 46 -5.22 -0.41 5.91
C VAL A 46 -6.36 -0.04 4.97
N GLY A 47 -7.18 -1.01 4.56
CA GLY A 47 -8.31 -0.70 3.70
C GLY A 47 -9.27 -1.86 3.50
N SER A 48 -10.47 -1.51 3.01
CA SER A 48 -11.51 -2.47 2.67
C SER A 48 -12.26 -2.04 1.41
N ALA A 49 -12.80 -3.03 0.70
CA ALA A 49 -13.68 -2.84 -0.45
C ALA A 49 -14.89 -3.76 -0.30
N GLY A 50 -16.09 -3.29 -0.63
CA GLY A 50 -17.31 -4.09 -0.51
C GLY A 50 -18.51 -3.51 -1.27
N PRO A 51 -19.68 -4.16 -1.15
CA PRO A 51 -20.94 -3.66 -1.71
C PRO A 51 -21.30 -2.28 -1.14
N ARG A 52 -21.94 -1.41 -1.94
CA ARG A 52 -22.35 -0.07 -1.47
C ARG A 52 -23.54 -0.13 -0.50
N ASP A 53 -24.48 -1.02 -0.77
CA ASP A 53 -25.77 -1.10 -0.06
C ASP A 53 -25.80 -2.28 0.95
N GLY A 54 -24.62 -2.79 1.34
CA GLY A 54 -24.48 -3.91 2.28
C GLY A 54 -24.38 -3.48 3.75
N PRO A 55 -24.36 -4.42 4.71
CA PRO A 55 -24.33 -4.17 6.15
C PRO A 55 -23.00 -3.58 6.69
N GLY A 56 -22.16 -3.01 5.83
CA GLY A 56 -20.87 -2.42 6.16
C GLY A 56 -19.72 -2.96 5.31
N PHE A 57 -18.52 -2.44 5.56
CA PHE A 57 -17.31 -2.89 4.87
C PHE A 57 -16.86 -4.26 5.37
N PRO A 58 -16.44 -5.17 4.47
CA PRO A 58 -15.78 -6.41 4.85
C PRO A 58 -14.56 -6.16 5.73
N ARG A 59 -14.09 -7.21 6.40
CA ARG A 59 -12.91 -7.16 7.27
C ARG A 59 -11.72 -6.55 6.50
N PRO A 60 -11.13 -5.43 6.96
CA PRO A 60 -10.09 -4.77 6.20
C PRO A 60 -8.82 -5.61 6.16
N LEU A 61 -8.06 -5.44 5.08
CA LEU A 61 -6.68 -5.89 5.00
C LEU A 61 -5.78 -4.82 5.62
N TRP A 62 -4.65 -5.27 6.17
CA TRP A 62 -3.69 -4.42 6.87
C TRP A 62 -2.27 -4.87 6.56
N SER A 63 -1.38 -3.93 6.28
CA SER A 63 0.04 -4.15 6.13
C SER A 63 0.85 -3.05 6.83
N MET A 64 2.12 -3.36 7.05
CA MET A 64 3.14 -2.41 7.44
C MET A 64 4.39 -2.62 6.59
N GLY A 65 5.25 -1.62 6.52
CA GLY A 65 6.49 -1.76 5.78
C GLY A 65 7.45 -0.61 5.96
N VAL A 66 8.59 -0.77 5.30
CA VAL A 66 9.62 0.25 5.15
C VAL A 66 9.74 0.63 3.68
N GLY A 67 10.03 1.89 3.43
CA GLY A 67 10.31 2.44 2.11
C GLY A 67 11.63 3.18 2.12
N ALA A 68 12.40 3.05 1.06
CA ALA A 68 13.58 3.85 0.80
C ALA A 68 13.41 4.56 -0.54
N SER A 69 13.70 5.85 -0.57
CA SER A 69 13.69 6.67 -1.78
C SER A 69 15.01 7.41 -1.92
N PHE A 70 15.55 7.42 -3.14
CA PHE A 70 16.84 8.00 -3.49
C PHE A 70 16.67 8.97 -4.65
N LEU A 71 17.64 9.88 -4.82
CA LEU A 71 17.71 10.80 -5.97
C LEU A 71 16.39 11.56 -6.15
N ASP A 72 15.92 12.20 -5.08
CA ASP A 72 14.67 12.98 -5.03
C ASP A 72 13.38 12.23 -5.41
N GLY A 73 13.39 10.89 -5.39
CA GLY A 73 12.23 10.08 -5.76
C GLY A 73 12.44 9.20 -6.99
N LEU A 74 13.54 9.38 -7.72
CA LEU A 74 13.82 8.63 -8.94
C LEU A 74 13.80 7.12 -8.71
N ILE A 75 14.34 6.65 -7.59
CA ILE A 75 14.38 5.23 -7.25
C ILE A 75 13.70 5.05 -5.90
N ARG A 76 12.67 4.19 -5.88
CA ARG A 76 11.97 3.82 -4.66
C ARG A 76 11.93 2.31 -4.49
N ILE A 77 12.14 1.87 -3.26
CA ILE A 77 12.06 0.47 -2.86
C ILE A 77 11.16 0.39 -1.64
N ASP A 78 10.07 -0.36 -1.71
CA ASP A 78 9.17 -0.61 -0.60
C ASP A 78 9.21 -2.09 -0.23
N CYS A 79 9.47 -2.41 1.04
CA CYS A 79 9.35 -3.76 1.59
C CYS A 79 8.18 -3.78 2.59
N SER A 80 7.14 -4.54 2.26
CA SER A 80 5.90 -4.62 3.02
C SER A 80 5.65 -6.03 3.56
N ARG A 81 5.05 -6.11 4.74
CA ARG A 81 4.47 -7.32 5.32
C ARG A 81 2.95 -7.17 5.40
N ALA A 82 2.23 -8.10 4.80
CA ALA A 82 0.80 -8.28 5.09
C ALA A 82 0.62 -8.83 6.51
N LEU A 83 -0.21 -8.15 7.31
CA LEU A 83 -0.48 -8.49 8.71
C LEU A 83 -1.78 -9.30 8.88
N ARG A 84 -2.58 -9.40 7.82
CA ARG A 84 -3.80 -10.19 7.76
C ARG A 84 -3.73 -11.15 6.58
N ALA A 85 -4.46 -12.26 6.70
CA ALA A 85 -4.47 -13.27 5.65
C ALA A 85 -4.98 -12.68 4.31
N PRO A 86 -4.29 -12.96 3.18
CA PRO A 86 -3.06 -13.75 3.06
C PRO A 86 -1.82 -13.01 3.60
N VAL A 87 -1.11 -13.63 4.57
CA VAL A 87 0.10 -13.09 5.20
C VAL A 87 1.30 -13.39 4.32
N GLY A 88 2.17 -12.40 4.12
CA GLY A 88 3.35 -12.55 3.28
C GLY A 88 4.21 -11.30 3.25
N TRP A 89 5.40 -11.43 2.68
CA TRP A 89 6.27 -10.31 2.35
C TRP A 89 6.12 -9.96 0.88
N ARG A 90 6.25 -8.68 0.57
CA ARG A 90 6.29 -8.17 -0.79
C ARG A 90 7.33 -7.07 -0.86
N VAL A 91 8.16 -7.12 -1.90
CA VAL A 91 9.10 -6.06 -2.24
C VAL A 91 8.69 -5.50 -3.58
N ASP A 92 8.49 -4.18 -3.62
CA ASP A 92 8.16 -3.46 -4.84
C ASP A 92 9.29 -2.45 -5.13
N PHE A 93 9.73 -2.43 -6.38
CA PHE A 93 10.76 -1.52 -6.89
C PHE A 93 10.13 -0.57 -7.91
N TYR A 94 10.45 0.71 -7.80
CA TYR A 94 9.96 1.74 -8.69
C TYR A 94 11.12 2.59 -9.18
N ALA A 95 11.08 2.91 -10.46
CA ALA A 95 11.95 3.90 -11.07
C ALA A 95 11.04 4.95 -11.73
N ASP A 96 11.04 6.16 -11.21
CA ASP A 96 10.35 7.30 -11.83
C ASP A 96 11.24 7.76 -12.99
N GLY A 97 10.84 7.53 -14.24
CA GLY A 97 11.73 7.73 -15.40
C GLY A 97 11.51 6.77 -16.57
N ILE A 98 10.61 5.80 -16.43
CA ILE A 98 10.08 5.02 -17.56
C ILE A 98 8.63 5.47 -17.80
N LEU A 99 8.47 6.34 -18.79
CA LEU A 99 7.24 6.51 -19.56
C LEU A 99 7.11 5.36 -20.56
#